data_AF-A0AAE3T6B2-F1
#
_entry.id   AF-A0AAE3T6B2-F1
#
_cell.length_a   1.000
_cell.length_b   1.000
_cell.length_c   1.000
_cell.angle_alpha   90.00
_cell.angle_beta   90.00
_cell.angle_gamma   90.00
#
_symmetry.space_group_name_H-M   'P 1'
#
loop_
_entity.id
_entity.type
_entity.pdbx_description
1 polymer ?
#
loop_
_entity_poly.entity_id
_entity_poly.type
_entity_poly.pdbx_seq_one_letter_code
_entity_poly.pdbx_strand_id
1 'polypeptide(L)'
;MTTRTSLTSCEPGTLSLIQQAQAIEQERHRRRMAEIDTMAAAMRGLHGELPGIEAVGGLLLGERFFSLGGSRLAYSCETRANELRLCTALLRTGWEILHRGTVSAYYPSPTFVKGALSLTVSCIEPGTLETAEQNIRDGSEAVS
;
A
#
# COMPACT_ATOMS: atom_id res chain seq x y z
N MET A 1 -67.31 -27.80 0.81
CA MET A 1 -66.52 -27.69 -0.42
C MET A 1 -65.86 -26.33 -0.41
N THR A 2 -64.60 -26.27 -0.02
CA THR A 2 -63.86 -25.00 0.10
C THR A 2 -62.71 -25.05 -0.90
N THR A 3 -62.78 -24.18 -1.89
CA THR A 3 -61.86 -24.06 -3.01
C THR A 3 -60.45 -23.74 -2.50
N ARG A 4 -59.52 -24.63 -2.82
CA ARG A 4 -58.08 -24.48 -2.59
C ARG A 4 -57.56 -23.41 -3.55
N THR A 5 -57.22 -22.24 -3.03
CA THR A 5 -56.56 -21.18 -3.81
C THR A 5 -55.16 -21.66 -4.17
N SER A 6 -54.97 -22.07 -5.42
CA SER A 6 -53.68 -22.37 -6.02
C SER A 6 -52.90 -21.06 -6.15
N LEU A 7 -51.84 -20.88 -5.35
CA LEU A 7 -50.86 -19.82 -5.59
C LEU A 7 -49.94 -20.28 -6.73
N THR A 8 -50.39 -20.06 -7.97
CA THR A 8 -49.50 -19.95 -9.13
C THR A 8 -48.78 -18.62 -9.04
N SER A 9 -47.61 -18.61 -8.40
CA SER A 9 -46.63 -17.54 -8.58
C SER A 9 -45.46 -18.12 -9.36
N CYS A 10 -45.54 -17.97 -10.67
CA CYS A 10 -44.41 -18.10 -11.58
C CYS A 10 -43.90 -16.67 -11.78
N GLU A 11 -42.92 -16.24 -10.99
CA GLU A 11 -42.12 -15.06 -11.31
C GLU A 11 -40.77 -15.53 -11.90
N PRO A 12 -40.55 -15.36 -13.22
CA PRO A 12 -39.25 -15.55 -13.83
C PRO A 12 -38.47 -14.24 -13.68
N GLY A 13 -37.68 -14.09 -12.62
CA GLY A 13 -36.91 -12.85 -12.45
C GLY A 13 -35.92 -12.80 -11.30
N THR A 14 -36.02 -13.71 -10.33
CA THR A 14 -35.20 -13.64 -9.13
C THR A 14 -34.36 -14.90 -9.04
N LEU A 15 -33.03 -14.74 -9.16
CA LEU A 15 -32.06 -15.79 -8.85
C LEU A 15 -32.43 -16.40 -7.50
N SER A 16 -32.35 -17.73 -7.37
CA SER A 16 -32.56 -18.37 -6.07
C SER A 16 -31.58 -17.80 -5.03
N LEU A 17 -31.93 -17.84 -3.74
CA LEU A 17 -31.05 -17.32 -2.68
C LEU A 17 -29.62 -17.92 -2.76
N ILE A 18 -29.51 -19.17 -3.20
CA ILE A 18 -28.23 -19.85 -3.43
C ILE A 18 -27.48 -19.21 -4.60
N GLN A 19 -28.15 -18.94 -5.72
CA GLN A 19 -27.56 -18.30 -6.88
C GLN A 19 -27.14 -16.85 -6.59
N GLN A 20 -27.91 -16.12 -5.77
CA GLN A 20 -27.52 -14.77 -5.31
C GLN A 20 -26.27 -14.82 -4.42
N ALA A 21 -26.22 -15.75 -3.46
CA ALA A 21 -25.06 -15.95 -2.61
C ALA A 21 -23.80 -16.31 -3.42
N GLN A 22 -23.94 -17.18 -4.43
CA GLN A 22 -22.86 -17.52 -5.36
C GLN A 22 -22.36 -16.31 -6.15
N ALA A 23 -23.28 -15.47 -6.67
CA ALA A 23 -22.91 -14.27 -7.42
C ALA A 23 -22.13 -13.27 -6.55
N ILE A 24 -22.54 -13.09 -5.29
CA ILE A 24 -21.85 -12.22 -4.32
C ILE A 24 -20.44 -12.74 -4.03
N GLU A 25 -20.28 -14.04 -3.81
CA GLU A 25 -18.96 -14.61 -3.51
C GLU A 25 -18.04 -14.57 -4.74
N GLN A 26 -18.57 -14.80 -5.95
CA GLN A 26 -17.81 -14.64 -7.20
C GLN A 26 -17.34 -13.21 -7.41
N GLU A 27 -18.21 -12.22 -7.15
CA GLU A 27 -17.84 -10.80 -7.20
C GLU A 27 -16.74 -10.49 -6.19
N ARG A 28 -16.89 -10.95 -4.95
CA ARG A 28 -15.90 -10.78 -3.88
C ARG A 28 -14.56 -11.45 -4.22
N HIS A 29 -14.60 -12.61 -4.86
CA HIS A 29 -13.40 -13.30 -5.32
C HIS A 29 -12.72 -12.51 -6.44
N ARG A 30 -13.47 -12.02 -7.44
CA ARG A 30 -12.92 -11.21 -8.53
C ARG A 30 -12.24 -9.94 -8.04
N ARG A 31 -12.86 -9.24 -7.07
CA ARG A 31 -12.26 -8.04 -6.45
C ARG A 31 -10.96 -8.37 -5.72
N ARG A 32 -10.93 -9.44 -4.93
CA ARG A 32 -9.71 -9.92 -4.25
C ARG A 32 -8.60 -10.24 -5.24
N MET A 33 -8.92 -10.91 -6.35
CA MET A 33 -7.93 -11.20 -7.40
C MET A 33 -7.38 -9.93 -8.04
N ALA A 34 -8.25 -8.95 -8.36
CA ALA A 34 -7.81 -7.67 -8.91
C ALA A 34 -6.91 -6.88 -7.92
N GLU A 35 -7.20 -6.93 -6.62
CA GLU A 35 -6.35 -6.34 -5.58
C GLU A 35 -4.98 -7.03 -5.50
N ILE A 36 -4.94 -8.37 -5.56
CA ILE A 36 -3.70 -9.15 -5.59
C ILE A 36 -2.86 -8.79 -6.83
N ASP A 37 -3.48 -8.72 -8.00
CA ASP A 37 -2.80 -8.36 -9.24
C ASP A 37 -2.21 -6.94 -9.17
N THR A 38 -2.95 -6.02 -8.58
CA THR A 38 -2.50 -4.64 -8.38
C THR A 38 -1.33 -4.57 -7.40
N MET A 39 -1.41 -5.29 -6.27
CA MET A 39 -0.32 -5.37 -5.31
C MET A 39 0.93 -6.02 -5.94
N ALA A 40 0.76 -7.09 -6.71
CA ALA A 40 1.85 -7.75 -7.42
C ALA A 40 2.50 -6.82 -8.46
N ALA A 41 1.71 -5.99 -9.15
CA ALA A 41 2.25 -4.98 -10.05
C ALA A 41 3.05 -3.90 -9.30
N ALA A 42 2.53 -3.43 -8.16
CA ALA A 42 3.23 -2.47 -7.32
C ALA A 42 4.56 -3.04 -6.79
N MET A 43 4.56 -4.29 -6.32
CA MET A 43 5.77 -4.99 -5.86
C MET A 43 6.79 -5.17 -6.98
N ARG A 44 6.37 -5.50 -8.20
CA ARG A 44 7.28 -5.55 -9.36
C ARG A 44 7.88 -4.19 -9.68
N GLY A 45 7.07 -3.12 -9.62
CA GLY A 45 7.57 -1.76 -9.81
C GLY A 45 8.61 -1.39 -8.75
N LEU A 46 8.32 -1.66 -7.48
CA LEU A 46 9.26 -1.43 -6.38
C LEU A 46 10.55 -2.23 -6.56
N HIS A 47 10.46 -3.49 -6.99
CA HIS A 47 11.61 -4.34 -7.27
C HIS A 47 12.54 -3.75 -8.33
N GLY A 48 11.99 -3.05 -9.34
CA GLY A 48 12.79 -2.33 -10.33
C GLY A 48 13.55 -1.13 -9.77
N GLU A 49 13.05 -0.52 -8.69
CA GLU A 49 13.66 0.63 -8.01
C GLU A 49 14.67 0.23 -6.93
N LEU A 50 14.62 -1.03 -6.45
CA LEU A 50 15.50 -1.55 -5.38
C LEU A 50 16.98 -1.29 -5.65
N PRO A 51 17.55 -1.59 -6.84
CA PRO A 51 18.98 -1.37 -7.06
C PRO A 51 19.38 0.10 -6.91
N GLY A 52 18.50 1.03 -7.31
CA GLY A 52 18.74 2.46 -7.15
C GLY A 52 18.70 2.90 -5.69
N ILE A 53 17.75 2.37 -4.92
CA ILE A 53 17.60 2.64 -3.48
C ILE A 53 18.81 2.08 -2.71
N GLU A 54 19.22 0.86 -3.01
CA GLU A 54 20.38 0.19 -2.38
C GLU A 54 21.70 0.88 -2.71
N ALA A 55 21.87 1.35 -3.95
CA ALA A 55 23.09 2.05 -4.39
C ALA A 55 23.35 3.33 -3.60
N VAL A 56 22.30 4.00 -3.08
CA VAL A 56 22.43 5.21 -2.25
C VAL A 56 22.36 4.92 -0.75
N GLY A 57 22.49 3.65 -0.36
CA GLY A 57 22.54 3.19 1.03
C GLY A 57 21.17 2.98 1.68
N GLY A 58 20.08 3.00 0.93
CA GLY A 58 18.77 2.57 1.40
C GLY A 58 18.73 1.06 1.61
N LEU A 59 18.07 0.59 2.66
CA LEU A 59 18.00 -0.84 2.95
C LEU A 59 16.58 -1.22 3.35
N LEU A 60 16.00 -2.15 2.60
CA LEU A 60 14.69 -2.73 2.88
C LEU A 60 14.90 -4.09 3.57
N LEU A 61 15.18 -4.08 4.88
CA LEU A 61 15.24 -5.30 5.69
C LEU A 61 13.85 -5.72 6.14
N GLY A 62 13.63 -7.03 6.32
CA GLY A 62 12.44 -7.58 6.98
C GLY A 62 11.15 -7.16 6.28
N GLU A 63 10.97 -7.61 5.03
CA GLU A 63 9.90 -7.25 4.06
C GLU A 63 8.46 -7.31 4.63
N ARG A 64 8.08 -6.37 5.48
CA ARG A 64 6.68 -6.16 5.86
C ARG A 64 6.09 -5.10 4.96
N PHE A 65 5.83 -5.50 3.73
CA PHE A 65 4.97 -4.75 2.83
C PHE A 65 3.52 -5.16 3.03
N PHE A 66 2.64 -4.17 3.08
CA PHE A 66 1.21 -4.40 3.05
C PHE A 66 0.53 -3.39 2.12
N SER A 67 -0.55 -3.82 1.50
CA SER A 67 -1.34 -2.95 0.62
C SER A 67 -2.23 -2.03 1.44
N LEU A 68 -2.25 -0.75 1.07
CA LEU A 68 -3.24 0.23 1.54
C LEU A 68 -4.38 0.43 0.53
N GLY A 69 -4.47 -0.46 -0.47
CA GLY A 69 -5.40 -0.38 -1.59
C GLY A 69 -4.77 0.22 -2.85
N GLY A 70 -5.10 -0.36 -4.00
CA GLY A 70 -4.51 0.03 -5.29
C GLY A 70 -2.99 -0.20 -5.33
N SER A 71 -2.25 0.71 -5.96
CA SER A 71 -0.78 0.67 -6.07
C SER A 71 -0.05 1.28 -4.86
N ARG A 72 -0.75 1.43 -3.73
CA ARG A 72 -0.21 2.05 -2.51
C ARG A 72 0.32 0.95 -1.60
N LEU A 73 1.62 0.96 -1.40
CA LEU A 73 2.32 0.06 -0.49
C LEU A 73 2.64 0.81 0.80
N ALA A 74 2.60 0.10 1.91
CA ALA A 74 3.18 0.56 3.15
C ALA A 74 4.36 -0.34 3.51
N TYR A 75 5.41 0.26 4.04
CA TYR A 75 6.62 -0.40 4.52
C TYR A 75 6.87 -0.02 5.97
N SER A 76 7.15 -1.04 6.78
CA SER A 76 7.50 -0.88 8.19
C SER A 76 8.96 -1.27 8.39
N CYS A 77 9.78 -0.31 8.78
CA CYS A 77 11.17 -0.53 9.20
C CYS A 77 11.22 -1.11 10.62
N GLU A 78 12.18 -1.99 10.88
CA GLU A 78 12.43 -2.50 12.23
C GLU A 78 13.28 -1.57 13.11
N THR A 79 14.01 -0.60 12.52
CA THR A 79 14.93 0.28 13.25
C THR A 79 14.90 1.73 12.78
N ARG A 80 15.23 2.64 13.70
CA ARG A 80 15.37 4.10 13.47
C ARG A 80 16.44 4.45 12.43
N ALA A 81 17.57 3.76 12.43
CA ALA A 81 18.63 4.03 11.44
C ALA A 81 18.14 3.71 10.02
N ASN A 82 17.31 2.66 9.87
CA ASN A 82 16.83 2.22 8.57
C ASN A 82 15.74 3.14 8.00
N GLU A 83 14.84 3.70 8.82
CA GLU A 83 13.86 4.70 8.33
C GLU A 83 14.53 5.97 7.78
N LEU A 84 15.54 6.52 8.46
CA LEU A 84 16.23 7.72 8.00
C LEU A 84 16.98 7.44 6.69
N ARG A 85 17.70 6.31 6.64
CA ARG A 85 18.41 5.88 5.43
C ARG A 85 17.45 5.66 4.27
N LEU A 86 16.32 5.00 4.50
CA LEU A 86 15.31 4.77 3.47
C LEU A 86 14.68 6.07 2.99
N CYS A 87 14.21 6.95 3.87
CA CYS A 87 13.65 8.25 3.49
C CYS A 87 14.66 9.07 2.69
N THR A 88 15.92 9.10 3.12
CA THR A 88 16.99 9.78 2.38
C THR A 88 17.21 9.15 1.00
N ALA A 89 17.26 7.82 0.92
CA ALA A 89 17.43 7.08 -0.33
C ALA A 89 16.29 7.32 -1.33
N LEU A 90 15.04 7.32 -0.86
CA LEU A 90 13.86 7.63 -1.68
C LEU A 90 13.97 9.04 -2.27
N LEU A 91 14.31 10.04 -1.45
CA LEU A 91 14.49 11.41 -1.93
C LEU A 91 15.64 11.51 -2.96
N ARG A 92 16.78 10.84 -2.71
CA ARG A 92 17.92 10.81 -3.66
C ARG A 92 17.58 10.18 -5.00
N THR A 93 16.75 9.16 -4.98
CA THR A 93 16.36 8.41 -6.18
C THR A 93 15.17 9.06 -6.90
N GLY A 94 14.78 10.27 -6.51
CA GLY A 94 13.77 11.08 -7.18
C GLY A 94 12.34 10.74 -6.80
N TRP A 95 12.10 10.10 -5.65
CA TRP A 95 10.75 9.99 -5.11
C TRP A 95 10.31 11.32 -4.51
N GLU A 96 9.06 11.69 -4.76
CA GLU A 96 8.47 12.92 -4.26
C GLU A 96 7.62 12.66 -3.00
N ILE A 97 7.54 13.64 -2.11
CA ILE A 97 6.70 13.54 -0.91
C ILE A 97 5.27 13.92 -1.28
N LEU A 98 4.36 12.94 -1.28
CA LEU A 98 2.93 13.15 -1.51
C LEU A 98 2.21 13.59 -0.22
N HIS A 99 2.57 12.97 0.91
CA HIS A 99 1.98 13.26 2.21
C HIS A 99 3.07 13.17 3.29
N ARG A 100 3.11 14.13 4.21
CA ARG A 100 4.13 14.17 5.28
C ARG A 100 3.78 13.31 6.50
N GLY A 101 2.51 12.88 6.60
CA GLY A 101 2.00 12.14 7.76
C GLY A 101 1.54 13.08 8.86
N THR A 102 0.23 13.22 9.06
CA THR A 102 -0.32 14.13 10.09
C THR A 102 -1.21 13.46 11.15
N VAL A 103 -1.30 12.12 11.22
CA VAL A 103 -2.44 11.50 11.92
C VAL A 103 -2.13 10.92 13.32
N SER A 104 -0.88 10.77 13.72
CA SER A 104 -0.56 10.36 15.10
C SER A 104 0.79 10.91 15.54
N ALA A 105 0.79 11.65 16.66
CA ALA A 105 1.98 12.25 17.27
C ALA A 105 3.08 11.24 17.65
N TYR A 106 2.78 9.94 17.55
CA TYR A 106 3.66 8.86 17.96
C TYR A 106 4.39 8.15 16.81
N TYR A 107 3.88 8.23 15.57
CA TYR A 107 4.45 7.51 14.40
C TYR A 107 4.17 8.26 13.09
N PRO A 108 4.96 9.29 12.72
CA PRO A 108 4.78 9.94 11.44
C PRO A 108 5.04 8.94 10.31
N SER A 109 4.12 8.86 9.35
CA SER A 109 4.21 7.92 8.23
C SER A 109 4.14 8.67 6.92
N PRO A 110 5.25 9.26 6.45
CA PRO A 110 5.28 9.95 5.17
C PRO A 110 5.00 9.00 4.01
N THR A 111 4.30 9.50 3.01
CA THR A 111 4.02 8.81 1.76
C THR A 111 4.83 9.44 0.64
N PHE A 112 5.64 8.61 0.00
CA PHE A 112 6.41 8.92 -1.18
C PHE A 112 5.70 8.44 -2.44
N VAL A 113 5.95 9.09 -3.57
CA VAL A 113 5.41 8.70 -4.88
C VAL A 113 6.50 8.74 -5.94
N LYS A 114 6.47 7.75 -6.85
CA LYS A 114 7.30 7.72 -8.05
C LYS A 114 6.54 7.01 -9.16
N GLY A 115 6.18 7.76 -10.21
CA GLY A 115 5.30 7.26 -11.28
C GLY A 115 3.96 6.77 -10.72
N ALA A 116 3.64 5.50 -10.96
CA ALA A 116 2.40 4.87 -10.47
C ALA A 116 2.52 4.26 -9.06
N LEU A 117 3.72 4.27 -8.47
CA LEU A 117 3.99 3.68 -7.15
C LEU A 117 3.84 4.72 -6.05
N SER A 118 3.17 4.33 -4.98
CA SER A 118 3.10 5.11 -3.75
C SER A 118 3.59 4.24 -2.59
N LEU A 119 4.55 4.75 -1.82
CA LEU A 119 5.18 4.04 -0.71
C LEU A 119 5.04 4.86 0.56
N THR A 120 4.28 4.36 1.53
CA THR A 120 4.20 4.91 2.87
C THR A 120 5.26 4.26 3.75
N VAL A 121 6.16 5.04 4.32
CA VAL A 121 7.19 4.54 5.25
C VAL A 121 6.72 4.86 6.67
N SER A 122 6.55 3.84 7.51
CA SER A 122 6.26 4.06 8.93
C SER A 122 7.53 4.48 9.65
N CYS A 123 7.57 5.72 10.18
CA CYS A 123 8.65 6.19 11.03
C CYS A 123 8.27 6.05 12.50
N ILE A 124 9.20 5.51 13.28
CA ILE A 124 9.17 5.37 14.74
C ILE A 124 9.42 6.72 15.40
N GLU A 125 10.29 7.56 14.81
CA GLU A 125 10.63 8.85 15.40
C GLU A 125 10.04 10.07 14.67
N PRO A 126 9.61 11.09 15.42
CA PRO A 126 9.35 12.40 14.86
C PRO A 126 10.64 13.04 14.35
N GLY A 127 10.57 13.79 13.24
CA GLY A 127 11.72 14.48 12.68
C GLY A 127 12.53 13.67 11.66
N THR A 128 12.22 12.39 11.43
CA THR A 128 12.96 11.53 10.49
C THR A 128 12.88 12.05 9.07
N LEU A 129 11.71 12.54 8.63
CA LEU A 129 11.55 13.13 7.30
C LEU A 129 12.33 14.43 7.18
N GLU A 130 12.23 15.31 8.16
CA GLU A 130 12.89 16.62 8.19
C GLU A 130 14.42 16.44 8.16
N THR A 131 14.93 15.46 8.91
CA THR A 131 16.35 15.11 8.93
C THR A 131 16.80 14.55 7.57
N ALA A 132 15.99 13.69 6.95
CA ALA A 132 16.27 13.19 5.60
C ALA A 132 16.34 14.32 4.58
N GLU A 133 15.38 15.25 4.60
CA GLU A 133 15.38 16.43 3.72
C GLU A 133 16.61 17.31 3.95
N GLN A 134 17.03 17.49 5.21
CA GLN A 134 18.23 18.24 5.54
C GLN A 134 19.49 17.56 4.98
N ASN A 135 19.61 16.23 5.10
CA ASN A 135 20.73 15.47 4.52
C ASN A 135 20.81 15.63 2.98
N ILE A 136 19.66 15.74 2.30
CA ILE A 136 19.61 15.99 0.86
C ILE A 136 20.11 17.41 0.53
N ARG A 137 19.67 18.42 1.29
CA ARG A 137 20.07 19.82 1.08
C ARG A 137 21.56 20.02 1.32
N ASP A 138 22.11 19.39 2.34
CA ASP A 138 23.51 19.53 2.75
C ASP A 138 24.46 18.67 1.91
N GLY A 139 23.94 17.82 1.01
CA GLY A 139 24.75 16.86 0.26
C GLY A 139 25.43 15.81 1.13
N SER A 140 24.98 15.64 2.38
CA SER A 140 25.62 14.78 3.38
C SER A 140 25.28 13.32 3.15
N GLU A 141 26.27 12.46 2.93
CA GLU A 141 26.09 11.00 2.93
C GLU A 141 25.62 10.54 4.32
N ALA A 142 24.46 9.87 4.39
CA ALA A 142 23.85 9.45 5.65
C ALA A 142 24.87 8.67 6.50
N VAL A 143 25.15 9.18 7.70
CA VAL A 143 26.13 8.64 8.64
C VAL A 143 25.81 7.18 8.95
N SER A 144 26.80 6.31 8.69
CA SER A 144 26.80 4.86 8.94
C SER A 144 26.46 4.46 10.37
#